data_AF-A0A1G5GSW9-F1
#
_entry.id   AF-A0A1G5GSW9-F1
#
_cell.length_a   1.000
_cell.length_b   1.000
_cell.length_c   1.000
_cell.angle_alpha   90.00
_cell.angle_beta   90.00
_cell.angle_gamma   90.00
#
_symmetry.space_group_name_H-M   'P 1'
#
loop_
_entity.id
_entity.type
_entity.pdbx_description
1 polymer ?
#
loop_
_entity_poly.entity_id
_entity_poly.type
_entity_poly.pdbx_seq_one_letter_code
_entity_poly.pdbx_strand_id
1 'polypeptide(L)'
;MQSDVMPLTLKSLALGFGLTAAIFVLFSFAGHLFFLEGRRPFQLNFTGGAALGLLLGLLNHRILRAPKSKAVTAMALTAVPGMLIMAAVGSHFAVFFPDLNPSLDKVFGSLMLWFYGFALVGALWSARSS
;
A
#
# COMPACT_ATOMS: atom_id res chain seq x y z
N MET A 1 32.23 16.18 -6.61
CA MET A 1 30.84 16.67 -6.52
C MET A 1 29.93 15.46 -6.35
N GLN A 2 29.68 15.07 -5.09
CA GLN A 2 28.73 14.01 -4.76
C GLN A 2 27.38 14.71 -4.64
N SER A 3 26.67 14.88 -5.75
CA SER A 3 25.33 15.45 -5.74
C SER A 3 24.44 14.49 -4.94
N ASP A 4 23.89 14.97 -3.81
CA ASP A 4 23.05 14.23 -2.88
C ASP A 4 21.86 13.57 -3.59
N VAL A 5 22.08 12.34 -4.05
CA VAL A 5 21.01 11.43 -4.43
C VAL A 5 20.43 10.94 -3.11
N MET A 6 19.25 11.46 -2.75
CA MET A 6 18.49 11.05 -1.56
C MET A 6 18.68 9.54 -1.27
N PRO A 7 19.05 9.16 -0.02
CA PRO A 7 19.37 7.78 0.29
C PRO A 7 18.17 6.87 0.03
N LEU A 8 18.41 5.63 -0.36
CA LEU A 8 17.34 4.64 -0.66
C LEU A 8 16.31 4.57 0.48
N THR A 9 16.77 4.67 1.73
CA THR A 9 15.91 4.71 2.90
C THR A 9 14.91 5.86 2.84
N LEU A 10 15.39 7.09 2.61
CA LEU A 10 14.52 8.26 2.58
C LEU A 10 13.57 8.22 1.37
N LYS A 11 14.03 7.75 0.20
CA LYS A 11 13.16 7.54 -0.97
C LYS A 11 12.05 6.52 -0.69
N SER A 12 12.39 5.41 -0.04
CA SER A 12 11.44 4.34 0.28
C SER A 12 10.40 4.82 1.28
N LEU A 13 10.83 5.55 2.31
CA LEU A 13 9.95 6.18 3.29
C LEU A 13 9.03 7.23 2.64
N ALA A 14 9.59 8.11 1.80
CA ALA A 14 8.82 9.11 1.07
C ALA A 14 7.75 8.46 0.18
N LEU A 15 8.10 7.37 -0.53
CA LEU A 15 7.13 6.58 -1.30
C LEU A 15 6.06 5.98 -0.39
N GLY A 16 6.44 5.47 0.79
CA GLY A 16 5.51 4.89 1.76
C GLY A 16 4.51 5.90 2.29
N PHE A 17 4.97 7.07 2.74
CA PHE A 17 4.11 8.15 3.20
C PHE A 17 3.25 8.71 2.06
N GLY A 18 3.81 8.87 0.86
CA GLY A 18 3.07 9.30 -0.32
C GLY A 18 1.94 8.32 -0.68
N LEU A 19 2.22 7.02 -0.65
CA LEU A 19 1.22 5.97 -0.88
C LEU A 19 0.15 5.96 0.21
N THR A 20 0.55 6.14 1.46
CA THR A 20 -0.36 6.24 2.61
C THR A 20 -1.32 7.42 2.44
N ALA A 21 -0.80 8.60 2.10
CA ALA A 21 -1.61 9.78 1.83
C ALA A 21 -2.54 9.57 0.64
N ALA A 22 -2.06 8.94 -0.45
CA ALA A 22 -2.87 8.64 -1.62
C ALA A 22 -4.02 7.68 -1.30
N ILE A 23 -3.77 6.61 -0.51
CA ILE A 23 -4.80 5.69 -0.03
C ILE A 23 -5.81 6.42 0.85
N PHE A 24 -5.33 7.23 1.79
CA PHE A 24 -6.20 8.00 2.68
C PHE A 24 -7.15 8.90 1.87
N VAL A 25 -6.60 9.71 0.96
CA VAL A 25 -7.37 10.59 0.07
C VAL A 25 -8.33 9.78 -0.79
N LEU A 26 -7.90 8.66 -1.38
CA LEU A 26 -8.75 7.80 -2.19
C LEU A 26 -9.99 7.34 -1.42
N PHE A 27 -9.82 6.85 -0.19
CA PHE A 27 -10.95 6.37 0.60
C PHE A 27 -11.78 7.49 1.23
N SER A 28 -11.19 8.65 1.52
CA SER A 28 -11.94 9.83 1.98
C SER A 28 -12.92 10.32 0.90
N PHE A 29 -12.53 10.35 -0.37
CA PHE A 29 -13.38 10.89 -1.43
C PHE A 29 -14.17 9.83 -2.20
N ALA A 30 -13.56 8.67 -2.47
CA ALA A 30 -14.14 7.63 -3.31
C ALA A 30 -14.55 6.38 -2.51
N GLY A 31 -14.43 6.37 -1.19
CA GLY A 31 -14.69 5.17 -0.37
C GLY A 31 -16.06 4.52 -0.61
N HIS A 32 -17.10 5.33 -0.85
CA HIS A 32 -18.45 4.85 -1.17
C HIS A 32 -18.53 4.04 -2.48
N LEU A 33 -17.59 4.23 -3.41
CA LEU A 33 -17.49 3.46 -4.65
C LEU A 33 -16.77 2.12 -4.45
N PHE A 34 -15.90 2.04 -3.45
CA PHE A 34 -15.18 0.82 -3.11
C PHE A 34 -16.03 -0.06 -2.20
N PHE A 35 -16.66 0.49 -1.17
CA PHE A 35 -17.40 -0.30 -0.18
C PHE A 35 -18.87 -0.52 -0.56
N LEU A 36 -19.09 -1.04 -1.77
CA LEU A 36 -20.41 -1.46 -2.22
C LEU A 36 -20.78 -2.81 -1.60
N GLU A 37 -22.06 -2.96 -1.24
CA GLU A 37 -22.57 -4.22 -0.71
C GLU A 37 -22.60 -5.32 -1.77
N GLY A 38 -22.34 -6.55 -1.34
CA GLY A 38 -22.44 -7.75 -2.16
C GLY A 38 -21.10 -8.40 -2.52
N ARG A 39 -21.21 -9.64 -3.01
CA ARG A 39 -20.06 -10.52 -3.24
C ARG A 39 -19.13 -10.05 -4.36
N ARG A 40 -19.69 -9.55 -5.47
CA ARG A 40 -18.89 -9.16 -6.66
C ARG A 40 -18.01 -7.92 -6.40
N PRO A 41 -18.53 -6.80 -5.85
CA PRO A 41 -17.68 -5.65 -5.52
C PRO A 41 -16.55 -6.01 -4.56
N PHE A 42 -16.86 -6.81 -3.54
CA PHE A 42 -15.85 -7.32 -2.60
C PHE A 42 -14.71 -8.07 -3.33
N GLN A 43 -15.05 -9.01 -4.22
CA GLN A 43 -14.06 -9.77 -4.99
C GLN A 43 -13.22 -8.84 -5.88
N LEU A 44 -13.84 -7.89 -6.56
CA LEU A 44 -13.14 -6.94 -7.43
C LEU A 44 -12.15 -6.07 -6.66
N ASN A 45 -12.52 -5.57 -5.48
CA ASN A 45 -11.61 -4.78 -4.65
C ASN A 45 -10.40 -5.58 -4.18
N PHE A 46 -10.61 -6.82 -3.72
CA PHE A 46 -9.52 -7.65 -3.24
C PHE A 46 -8.62 -8.14 -4.38
N THR A 47 -9.18 -8.47 -5.54
CA THR A 47 -8.41 -8.79 -6.75
C THR A 47 -7.63 -7.57 -7.23
N GLY A 48 -8.27 -6.40 -7.29
CA GLY A 48 -7.63 -5.13 -7.66
C GLY A 48 -6.52 -4.74 -6.69
N GLY A 49 -6.78 -4.81 -5.39
CA GLY A 49 -5.80 -4.56 -4.33
C GLY A 49 -4.61 -5.52 -4.41
N ALA A 50 -4.84 -6.82 -4.62
CA ALA A 50 -3.76 -7.79 -4.83
C ALA A 50 -2.93 -7.46 -6.06
N ALA A 51 -3.58 -7.18 -7.20
CA ALA A 51 -2.90 -6.91 -8.46
C ALA A 51 -2.07 -5.63 -8.38
N LEU A 52 -2.63 -4.54 -7.82
CA LEU A 52 -1.92 -3.28 -7.63
C LEU A 52 -0.77 -3.40 -6.63
N GLY A 53 -1.00 -4.11 -5.52
CA GLY A 53 0.04 -4.40 -4.53
C GLY A 53 1.19 -5.17 -5.16
N LEU A 54 0.89 -6.28 -5.84
CA LEU A 54 1.89 -7.11 -6.51
C LEU A 54 2.68 -6.31 -7.55
N LEU A 55 2.00 -5.51 -8.38
CA LEU A 55 2.62 -4.67 -9.38
C LEU A 55 3.57 -3.64 -8.75
N LEU A 56 3.14 -2.98 -7.66
CA LEU A 56 3.98 -2.06 -6.89
C LEU A 56 5.25 -2.77 -6.41
N GLY A 57 5.12 -3.96 -5.82
CA GLY A 57 6.24 -4.78 -5.36
C GLY A 57 7.23 -5.12 -6.47
N LEU A 58 6.72 -5.60 -7.61
CA LEU A 58 7.53 -5.96 -8.77
C LEU A 58 8.30 -4.76 -9.35
N LEU A 59 7.66 -3.59 -9.36
CA LEU A 59 8.22 -2.37 -9.95
C LEU A 59 8.99 -1.48 -8.96
N ASN A 60 8.95 -1.78 -7.66
CA ASN A 60 9.51 -0.90 -6.62
C ASN A 60 11.00 -0.58 -6.85
N HIS A 61 11.80 -1.57 -7.25
CA HIS A 61 13.21 -1.35 -7.57
C HIS A 61 13.40 -0.35 -8.73
N ARG A 62 12.50 -0.34 -9.72
CA ARG A 62 12.54 0.61 -10.85
C ARG A 62 12.10 2.01 -10.40
N ILE A 63 11.02 2.08 -9.62
CA ILE A 63 10.48 3.33 -9.07
C ILE A 63 11.55 4.05 -8.25
N LEU A 64 12.24 3.33 -7.37
CA LEU A 64 13.26 3.86 -6.48
C LEU A 64 14.65 3.97 -7.12
N ARG A 65 14.81 3.48 -8.37
CA ARG A 65 16.08 3.37 -9.09
C ARG A 65 17.14 2.64 -8.26
N ALA A 66 16.75 1.50 -7.69
CA ALA A 66 17.56 0.68 -6.80
C ALA A 66 17.89 -0.69 -7.43
N PRO A 67 19.00 -1.33 -7.04
CA PRO A 67 19.27 -2.70 -7.43
C PRO A 67 18.15 -3.65 -6.96
N LYS A 68 17.78 -4.62 -7.80
CA LYS A 68 16.76 -5.63 -7.44
C LYS A 68 17.12 -6.41 -6.16
N SER A 69 18.41 -6.59 -5.85
CA SER A 69 18.89 -7.21 -4.61
C SER A 69 18.48 -6.44 -3.33
N LYS A 70 18.08 -5.17 -3.45
CA LYS A 70 17.55 -4.34 -2.36
C LYS A 70 16.02 -4.18 -2.41
N ALA A 71 15.33 -4.82 -3.35
CA ALA A 71 13.89 -4.64 -3.57
C ALA A 71 13.04 -4.96 -2.33
N VAL A 72 13.35 -6.05 -1.62
CA VAL A 72 12.63 -6.45 -0.40
C VAL A 72 12.81 -5.42 0.71
N THR A 73 14.04 -5.00 0.99
CA THR A 73 14.32 -3.98 2.01
C THR A 73 13.65 -2.65 1.67
N ALA A 74 13.74 -2.22 0.41
CA ALA A 74 13.10 -1.00 -0.05
C ALA A 74 11.58 -1.08 0.07
N MET A 75 10.97 -2.21 -0.31
CA MET A 75 9.52 -2.39 -0.20
C MET A 75 9.07 -2.48 1.25
N ALA A 76 9.84 -3.11 2.14
CA ALA A 76 9.54 -3.13 3.56
C ALA A 76 9.55 -1.71 4.17
N LEU A 77 10.55 -0.89 3.81
CA LEU A 77 10.62 0.51 4.24
C LEU A 77 9.46 1.36 3.68
N THR A 78 8.96 1.04 2.49
CA THR A 78 7.77 1.68 1.91
C THR A 78 6.47 1.20 2.57
N ALA A 79 6.32 -0.11 2.78
CA ALA A 79 5.07 -0.71 3.23
C ALA A 79 4.82 -0.54 4.73
N VAL A 80 5.83 -0.75 5.58
CA VAL A 80 5.65 -0.80 7.04
C VAL A 80 5.06 0.48 7.61
N PRO A 81 5.56 1.70 7.29
CA PRO A 81 4.95 2.93 7.80
C PRO A 81 3.47 3.05 7.39
N GLY A 82 3.16 2.73 6.14
CA GLY A 82 1.79 2.77 5.63
C GLY A 82 0.88 1.73 6.26
N MET A 83 1.38 0.52 6.52
CA MET A 83 0.64 -0.52 7.27
C MET A 83 0.33 -0.05 8.68
N LEU A 84 1.29 0.55 9.39
CA LEU A 84 1.09 1.03 10.76
C LEU A 84 0.07 2.18 10.82
N ILE A 85 0.18 3.15 9.92
CA ILE A 85 -0.78 4.26 9.84
C ILE A 85 -2.16 3.75 9.48
N MET A 86 -2.27 2.88 8.48
CA MET A 86 -3.56 2.34 8.04
C MET A 86 -4.19 1.41 9.07
N ALA A 87 -3.40 0.73 9.91
CA ALA A 87 -3.92 -0.01 11.06
C ALA A 87 -4.55 0.94 12.10
N ALA A 88 -3.90 2.09 12.38
CA ALA A 88 -4.46 3.10 13.27
C ALA A 88 -5.72 3.77 12.68
N VAL A 89 -5.73 4.01 11.37
CA VAL A 89 -6.92 4.49 10.66
C VAL A 89 -8.05 3.47 10.73
N GLY A 90 -7.76 2.19 10.51
CA GLY A 90 -8.74 1.11 10.61
C GLY A 90 -9.34 0.97 12.02
N SER A 91 -8.54 1.13 13.08
CA SER A 91 -9.06 1.06 14.45
C SER A 91 -9.97 2.25 14.83
N HIS A 92 -9.82 3.38 14.12
CA HIS A 92 -10.66 4.57 14.29
C HIS A 92 -11.39 4.92 12.99
N PHE A 93 -11.86 3.89 12.27
CA PHE A 93 -12.35 4.05 10.90
C PHE A 93 -13.42 5.13 10.74
N ALA A 94 -14.41 5.15 11.64
CA ALA A 94 -15.49 6.14 11.63
C ALA A 94 -15.03 7.58 11.94
N VAL A 95 -13.88 7.75 12.59
CA VAL A 95 -13.30 9.08 12.86
C VAL A 95 -12.67 9.64 11.58
N PHE A 96 -11.96 8.80 10.83
CA PHE A 96 -11.25 9.21 9.61
C PHE A 96 -12.15 9.21 8.36
N PHE A 97 -13.19 8.38 8.34
CA PHE A 97 -14.14 8.25 7.25
C PHE A 97 -15.59 8.31 7.77
N PRO A 98 -16.04 9.47 8.28
CA PRO A 98 -17.35 9.60 8.94
C PRO A 98 -18.54 9.33 8.02
N ASP A 99 -18.37 9.53 6.71
CA ASP A 99 -19.40 9.30 5.70
C ASP A 99 -19.53 7.82 5.29
N LEU A 100 -18.65 6.94 5.78
CA LEU A 100 -18.67 5.52 5.49
C LEU A 100 -19.26 4.72 6.65
N ASN A 101 -19.88 3.57 6.33
CA ASN A 101 -20.42 2.67 7.35
C ASN A 101 -19.28 2.17 8.27
N PRO A 102 -19.36 2.40 9.60
CA PRO A 102 -18.33 1.99 10.55
C PRO A 102 -17.99 0.50 10.54
N SER A 103 -18.93 -0.37 10.13
CA SER A 103 -18.71 -1.82 10.05
C SER A 103 -17.76 -2.26 8.92
N LEU A 104 -17.32 -1.33 8.09
CA LEU A 104 -16.37 -1.56 7.00
C LEU A 104 -14.90 -1.58 7.47
N ASP A 105 -14.64 -1.25 8.73
CA ASP A 105 -13.32 -1.25 9.37
C ASP A 105 -12.52 -2.54 9.09
N LYS A 106 -13.15 -3.70 9.25
CA LYS A 106 -12.55 -5.02 9.03
C LYS A 106 -12.24 -5.25 7.55
N VAL A 107 -13.12 -4.79 6.66
CA VAL A 107 -12.96 -4.93 5.21
C VAL A 107 -11.79 -4.06 4.74
N PHE A 108 -11.75 -2.80 5.19
CA PHE A 108 -10.67 -1.88 4.92
C PHE A 108 -9.33 -2.41 5.44
N GLY A 109 -9.25 -2.80 6.71
CA GLY A 109 -8.04 -3.35 7.31
C GLY A 109 -7.55 -4.61 6.58
N SER A 110 -8.47 -5.51 6.23
CA SER A 110 -8.15 -6.71 5.45
C SER A 110 -7.65 -6.37 4.05
N LEU A 111 -8.27 -5.39 3.37
CA LEU A 111 -7.84 -4.93 2.04
C LEU A 111 -6.45 -4.30 2.09
N MET A 112 -6.14 -3.52 3.12
CA MET A 112 -4.81 -2.92 3.32
C MET A 112 -3.76 -4.00 3.55
N LEU A 113 -4.03 -4.95 4.45
CA LEU A 113 -3.14 -6.10 4.67
C LEU A 113 -2.92 -6.89 3.37
N TRP A 114 -3.98 -7.11 2.60
CA TRP A 114 -3.93 -7.82 1.33
C TRP A 114 -3.03 -7.08 0.33
N PHE A 115 -3.28 -5.79 0.10
CA PHE A 115 -2.50 -4.95 -0.80
C PHE A 115 -1.00 -4.93 -0.41
N TYR A 116 -0.66 -4.63 0.84
CA TYR A 116 0.73 -4.58 1.29
C TYR A 116 1.39 -5.96 1.30
N GLY A 117 0.65 -7.02 1.63
CA GLY A 117 1.13 -8.40 1.56
C GLY A 117 1.55 -8.77 0.14
N PHE A 118 0.72 -8.49 -0.86
CA PHE A 118 1.06 -8.72 -2.27
C PHE A 118 2.23 -7.85 -2.74
N ALA A 119 2.36 -6.61 -2.25
CA ALA A 119 3.52 -5.78 -2.54
C ALA A 119 4.83 -6.39 -2.03
N LEU A 120 4.84 -6.96 -0.83
CA LEU A 120 6.01 -7.66 -0.30
C LEU A 120 6.32 -8.93 -1.12
N VAL A 121 5.30 -9.69 -1.53
CA VAL A 121 5.47 -10.86 -2.41
C VAL A 121 6.08 -10.46 -3.76
N GLY A 122 5.58 -9.37 -4.37
CA GLY A 122 6.12 -8.86 -5.63
C GLY A 122 7.58 -8.43 -5.51
N ALA A 123 7.94 -7.77 -4.41
CA ALA A 123 9.32 -7.38 -4.15
C ALA A 123 10.24 -8.59 -3.93
N LEU A 124 9.76 -9.61 -3.23
CA LEU A 124 10.46 -10.88 -3.05
C LEU A 124 10.72 -11.57 -4.39
N TRP A 125 9.70 -11.63 -5.26
CA TRP A 125 9.84 -12.18 -6.61
C TRP A 125 10.88 -11.40 -7.43
N SER A 126 10.81 -10.06 -7.40
CA SER A 126 11.78 -9.22 -8.09
C SER A 126 13.20 -9.48 -7.60
N ALA A 127 13.42 -9.62 -6.29
CA ALA A 127 14.73 -9.86 -5.73
C ALA A 127 15.32 -11.23 -6.13
N ARG A 128 14.49 -12.28 -6.24
CA ARG A 128 14.93 -13.61 -6.70
C ARG A 128 15.32 -13.67 -8.17
N SER A 129 14.85 -12.73 -8.99
CA SER A 129 15.17 -12.60 -10.42
C SER A 129 16.41 -11.74 -10.71
N SER A 130 17.26 -11.53 -9.71
CA SER A 130 18.47 -10.68 -9.78
C SER A 130 19.71 -11.52 -10.02
#